data_AF-W6Q4G5-F1
#
_entry.id   AF-W6Q4G5-F1
#
_cell.length_a   1.000
_cell.length_b   1.000
_cell.length_c   1.000
_cell.angle_alpha   90.00
_cell.angle_beta   90.00
_cell.angle_gamma   90.00
#
_symmetry.space_group_name_H-M   'P 1'
#
loop_
_entity.id
_entity.type
_entity.pdbx_description
1 polymer ?
#
loop_
_entity_poly.entity_id
_entity_poly.type
_entity_poly.pdbx_seq_one_letter_code
_entity_poly.pdbx_strand_id
1 'polypeptide(L)'
;MVKYNTSDVIKAQMAELNDLVKEIAVLDSEMTNAASHKWIGLCQERMRKTSRMETLKEQIQCKIMAMDVHRKKTLTRQLNAITKVRGWTIDAYKSNNTKTTTAGTAPEVLKHGNEEECTNSTLSDDWVVAKDMNSCI
;
A
#
# COMPACT_ATOMS: atom_id res chain seq x y z
N MET A 1 10.56 6.63 -24.02
CA MET A 1 10.26 6.56 -22.58
C MET A 1 9.64 5.20 -22.30
N VAL A 2 10.42 4.27 -21.73
CA VAL A 2 9.95 2.89 -21.49
C VAL A 2 8.97 2.91 -20.31
N LYS A 3 7.70 2.58 -20.56
CA LYS A 3 6.70 2.42 -19.51
C LYS A 3 6.88 1.04 -18.89
N TYR A 4 7.53 0.95 -17.74
CA TYR A 4 7.56 -0.30 -16.98
C TYR A 4 6.16 -0.59 -16.44
N ASN A 5 5.67 -1.82 -16.66
CA ASN A 5 4.48 -2.30 -16.00
C ASN A 5 4.77 -2.40 -14.49
N THR A 6 3.84 -2.01 -13.63
CA THR A 6 3.97 -2.12 -12.16
C THR A 6 4.37 -3.53 -11.73
N SER A 7 3.92 -4.56 -12.46
CA SER A 7 4.33 -5.95 -12.22
C SER A 7 5.84 -6.17 -12.43
N ASP A 8 6.44 -5.56 -13.44
CA ASP A 8 7.88 -5.71 -13.72
C ASP A 8 8.73 -4.95 -12.70
N VAL A 9 8.24 -3.79 -12.24
CA VAL A 9 8.86 -3.07 -11.12
C VAL A 9 8.85 -3.92 -9.85
N ILE A 10 7.72 -4.57 -9.53
CA ILE A 10 7.63 -5.46 -8.37
C ILE A 10 8.60 -6.65 -8.50
N LYS A 11 8.70 -7.26 -9.69
CA LYS A 11 9.65 -8.36 -9.93
C LYS A 11 11.10 -7.91 -9.72
N ALA A 12 11.48 -6.75 -10.25
CA ALA A 12 12.81 -6.20 -10.07
C ALA A 12 13.11 -5.90 -8.59
N GLN A 13 12.15 -5.32 -7.86
CA GLN A 13 12.30 -5.08 -6.42
C GLN A 13 12.38 -6.36 -5.60
N MET A 14 11.65 -7.42 -5.98
CA MET A 14 11.79 -8.74 -5.33
C MET A 14 13.17 -9.36 -5.59
N ALA A 15 13.75 -9.15 -6.78
CA ALA A 15 15.11 -9.58 -7.05
C ALA A 15 16.13 -8.82 -6.19
N GLU A 16 16.03 -7.49 -6.11
CA GLU A 16 16.86 -6.66 -5.21
C GLU A 16 16.72 -7.11 -3.74
N LEU A 17 15.51 -7.43 -3.29
CA LEU A 17 15.26 -7.93 -1.94
C LEU A 17 16.00 -9.27 -1.68
N ASN A 18 15.92 -10.20 -2.63
CA ASN A 18 16.60 -11.49 -2.53
C ASN A 18 18.12 -11.34 -2.48
N ASP A 19 18.68 -10.40 -3.24
CA ASP A 19 20.11 -10.16 -3.24
C ASP A 19 20.57 -9.49 -1.94
N LEU A 20 19.80 -8.55 -1.39
CA LEU A 20 20.06 -7.99 -0.05
C LEU A 20 20.08 -9.05 1.05
N VAL A 21 19.13 -10.00 1.02
CA VAL A 21 19.11 -11.11 1.99
C VAL A 21 20.38 -11.95 1.91
N LYS A 22 20.86 -12.25 0.69
CA LYS A 22 22.12 -12.99 0.51
C LYS A 22 23.32 -12.17 1.00
N GLU A 23 23.38 -10.89 0.67
CA GLU A 23 24.48 -10.00 1.11
C GLU A 23 24.54 -9.88 2.63
N ILE A 24 23.39 -9.80 3.31
CA ILE A 24 23.33 -9.81 4.79
C ILE A 24 23.85 -11.14 5.33
N ALA A 25 23.46 -12.28 4.75
CA ALA A 25 23.97 -13.59 5.17
C ALA A 25 25.49 -13.73 4.97
N VAL A 26 26.05 -13.14 3.90
CA VAL A 26 27.49 -13.04 3.69
C VAL A 26 28.14 -12.20 4.80
N LEU A 27 27.58 -11.03 5.12
CA LEU A 27 28.09 -10.19 6.21
C LEU A 27 28.05 -10.91 7.57
N ASP A 28 26.98 -11.66 7.86
CA ASP A 28 26.88 -12.47 9.09
C ASP A 28 27.99 -13.53 9.16
N SER A 29 28.32 -14.13 8.02
CA SER A 29 29.41 -15.11 7.89
C SER A 29 30.79 -14.45 8.04
N GLU A 30 30.98 -13.27 7.44
CA GLU A 30 32.22 -12.49 7.56
C GLU A 30 32.45 -12.03 9.01
N MET A 31 31.41 -11.54 9.68
CA MET A 31 31.48 -11.14 11.08
C MET A 31 31.94 -12.27 12.00
N THR A 32 31.47 -13.49 11.75
CA THR A 32 31.85 -14.68 12.53
C THR A 32 33.35 -14.99 12.42
N ASN A 33 33.97 -14.68 11.29
CA ASN A 33 35.38 -14.99 11.00
C ASN A 33 36.32 -13.77 11.12
N ALA A 34 35.78 -12.57 11.29
CA ALA A 34 36.54 -11.34 11.29
C ALA A 34 37.26 -11.08 12.61
N ALA A 35 38.43 -10.45 12.54
CA ALA A 35 39.09 -9.87 13.70
C ALA A 35 38.27 -8.71 14.28
N SER A 36 38.33 -8.51 15.60
CA SER A 36 37.50 -7.54 16.34
C SER A 36 37.56 -6.11 15.78
N HIS A 37 38.71 -5.66 15.27
CA HIS A 37 38.87 -4.32 14.69
C HIS A 37 38.04 -4.09 13.41
N LYS A 38 37.60 -5.14 12.71
CA LYS A 38 36.73 -5.05 11.52
C LYS A 38 35.24 -5.10 11.84
N TRP A 39 34.88 -5.52 13.06
CA TRP A 39 33.48 -5.77 13.42
C TRP A 39 32.61 -4.53 13.32
N ILE A 40 33.11 -3.37 13.74
CA ILE A 40 32.32 -2.12 13.71
C ILE A 40 31.89 -1.79 12.28
N GLY A 41 32.80 -1.89 11.31
CA GLY A 41 32.48 -1.64 9.90
C GLY A 41 31.48 -2.65 9.32
N LEU A 42 31.66 -3.93 9.62
CA LEU A 42 30.74 -4.98 9.18
C LEU A 42 29.34 -4.82 9.81
N CYS A 43 29.25 -4.49 11.10
CA CYS A 43 28.00 -4.19 11.78
C CYS A 43 27.27 -3.00 11.14
N GLN A 44 27.99 -1.92 10.83
CA GLN A 44 27.42 -0.74 10.18
C GLN A 44 26.84 -1.07 8.81
N GLU A 45 27.59 -1.82 7.98
CA GLU A 45 27.13 -2.23 6.66
C GLU A 45 25.92 -3.17 6.74
N ARG A 46 25.94 -4.13 7.69
CA ARG A 46 24.80 -5.00 7.97
C ARG A 46 23.55 -4.20 8.33
N MET A 47 23.66 -3.24 9.25
CA MET A 47 22.53 -2.39 9.64
C MET A 47 22.00 -1.58 8.47
N ARG A 48 22.88 -1.01 7.63
CA ARG A 48 22.51 -0.26 6.43
C ARG A 48 21.71 -1.12 5.45
N LYS A 49 22.19 -2.34 5.17
CA LYS A 49 21.51 -3.28 4.27
C LYS A 49 20.17 -3.76 4.84
N THR A 50 20.12 -4.06 6.14
CA THR A 50 18.86 -4.44 6.83
C THR A 50 17.83 -3.33 6.76
N SER A 51 18.23 -2.07 7.00
CA SER A 51 17.33 -0.92 6.86
C SER A 51 16.78 -0.80 5.44
N ARG A 52 17.64 -0.94 4.42
CA ARG A 52 17.22 -0.93 3.01
C ARG A 52 16.25 -2.08 2.69
N MET A 53 16.51 -3.27 3.21
CA MET A 53 15.66 -4.45 3.05
C MET A 53 14.25 -4.19 3.60
N GLU A 54 14.13 -3.64 4.81
CA GLU A 54 12.82 -3.35 5.42
C GLU A 54 12.04 -2.30 4.62
N THR A 55 12.69 -1.20 4.21
CA THR A 55 12.05 -0.22 3.32
C THR A 55 11.55 -0.84 2.02
N LEU A 56 12.34 -1.74 1.42
CA LEU A 56 11.97 -2.38 0.16
C LEU A 56 10.77 -3.33 0.34
N LYS A 57 10.69 -4.06 1.45
CA LYS A 57 9.52 -4.89 1.79
C LYS A 57 8.25 -4.04 1.87
N GLU A 58 8.29 -2.93 2.59
CA GLU A 58 7.16 -2.01 2.73
C GLU A 58 6.73 -1.46 1.36
N GLN A 59 7.69 -1.03 0.53
CA GLN A 59 7.41 -0.53 -0.81
C GLN A 59 6.75 -1.59 -1.71
N ILE A 60 7.25 -2.83 -1.69
CA ILE A 60 6.66 -3.95 -2.45
C ILE A 60 5.23 -4.21 -1.96
N GLN A 61 5.02 -4.28 -0.65
CA GLN A 61 3.71 -4.53 -0.06
C GLN A 61 2.70 -3.44 -0.45
N CYS A 62 3.07 -2.17 -0.31
CA CYS A 62 2.23 -1.03 -0.70
C CYS A 62 1.82 -1.11 -2.18
N LYS A 63 2.74 -1.45 -3.08
CA LYS A 63 2.43 -1.61 -4.52
C LYS A 63 1.48 -2.77 -4.78
N ILE A 64 1.67 -3.91 -4.11
CA ILE A 64 0.77 -5.08 -4.23
C ILE A 64 -0.65 -4.71 -3.77
N MET A 65 -0.78 -4.03 -2.62
CA MET A 65 -2.07 -3.59 -2.10
C MET A 65 -2.77 -2.59 -3.04
N ALA A 66 -2.03 -1.64 -3.60
CA ALA A 66 -2.56 -0.69 -4.58
C ALA A 66 -3.07 -1.39 -5.84
N MET A 67 -2.33 -2.38 -6.34
CA MET A 67 -2.74 -3.20 -7.48
C MET A 67 -4.01 -4.02 -7.17
N ASP A 68 -4.12 -4.61 -5.98
CA ASP A 68 -5.29 -5.37 -5.57
C ASP A 68 -6.54 -4.48 -5.45
N VAL A 69 -6.42 -3.30 -4.85
CA VAL A 69 -7.50 -2.31 -4.79
C VAL A 69 -7.97 -1.92 -6.19
N HIS A 70 -7.03 -1.63 -7.10
CA HIS A 70 -7.37 -1.30 -8.48
C HIS A 70 -8.09 -2.47 -9.17
N ARG A 71 -7.56 -3.69 -9.06
CA ARG A 71 -8.16 -4.90 -9.64
C ARG A 71 -9.57 -5.14 -9.13
N LYS A 72 -9.80 -5.01 -7.81
CA LYS A 72 -11.13 -5.13 -7.20
C LYS A 72 -12.10 -4.12 -7.78
N LYS A 73 -11.72 -2.84 -7.86
CA LYS A 73 -12.55 -1.79 -8.46
C LYS A 73 -12.92 -2.11 -9.91
N THR A 74 -11.96 -2.58 -10.71
CA THR A 74 -12.21 -2.97 -12.10
C THR A 74 -13.20 -4.14 -12.21
N LEU A 75 -12.99 -5.20 -11.41
CA LEU A 75 -13.88 -6.36 -11.40
C LEU A 75 -15.30 -6.02 -10.93
N THR A 76 -15.44 -5.18 -9.90
CA THR A 76 -16.75 -4.69 -9.44
C THR A 76 -17.49 -3.93 -10.55
N ARG A 77 -16.78 -3.07 -11.30
CA ARG A 77 -17.38 -2.34 -12.44
C ARG A 77 -17.83 -3.29 -13.54
N GLN A 78 -17.00 -4.26 -13.89
CA GLN A 78 -17.34 -5.28 -14.90
C GLN A 78 -18.54 -6.12 -14.47
N LEU A 79 -18.59 -6.54 -13.21
CA LEU A 79 -19.70 -7.29 -12.65
C LEU A 79 -21.00 -6.47 -12.70
N ASN A 80 -20.96 -5.20 -12.27
CA ASN A 80 -22.11 -4.30 -12.30
C ASN A 80 -22.61 -4.04 -13.74
N ALA A 81 -21.70 -3.99 -14.73
CA ALA A 81 -22.10 -3.87 -16.12
C ALA A 81 -22.83 -5.12 -16.62
N ILE A 82 -22.33 -6.31 -16.29
CA ILE A 82 -22.95 -7.59 -16.66
C ILE A 82 -24.33 -7.74 -16.03
N THR A 83 -24.49 -7.39 -14.75
CA THR A 83 -25.77 -7.57 -14.05
C THR A 83 -26.83 -6.61 -14.54
N LYS A 84 -26.47 -5.36 -14.86
CA LYS A 84 -27.36 -4.44 -15.58
C LYS A 84 -27.86 -5.03 -16.91
N VAL A 85 -26.96 -5.59 -17.73
CA VAL A 85 -27.32 -6.21 -19.01
C VAL A 85 -28.27 -7.40 -18.84
N ARG A 86 -28.10 -8.17 -17.75
CA ARG A 86 -28.93 -9.34 -17.45
C ARG A 86 -30.22 -9.03 -16.69
N GLY A 87 -30.50 -7.76 -16.39
CA GLY A 87 -31.66 -7.35 -15.60
C GLY A 87 -31.60 -7.83 -14.13
N TRP A 88 -30.41 -8.15 -13.63
CA TRP A 88 -30.20 -8.56 -12.25
C TRP A 88 -29.80 -7.34 -11.42
N THR A 89 -30.58 -7.01 -10.41
CA THR A 89 -30.19 -6.00 -9.43
C THR A 89 -29.18 -6.66 -8.47
N ILE A 90 -27.91 -6.27 -8.57
CA ILE A 90 -26.99 -6.51 -7.44
C ILE A 90 -27.39 -5.50 -6.38
N ASP A 91 -28.02 -5.96 -5.31
CA ASP A 91 -27.98 -5.24 -4.04
C ASP A 91 -26.50 -5.17 -3.64
N ALA A 92 -25.85 -4.08 -4.05
CA ALA A 92 -24.48 -3.81 -3.68
C ALA A 92 -24.48 -3.77 -2.16
N TYR A 93 -23.89 -4.80 -1.53
CA TYR A 93 -23.70 -4.93 -0.09
C TYR A 93 -23.46 -3.54 0.50
N LYS A 94 -24.51 -2.96 1.07
CA LYS A 94 -24.38 -1.89 2.05
C LYS A 94 -23.63 -2.56 3.18
N SER A 95 -22.33 -2.33 3.24
CA SER A 95 -21.57 -2.54 4.47
C SER A 95 -22.26 -1.69 5.52
N ASN A 96 -23.22 -2.29 6.22
CA ASN A 96 -23.77 -1.76 7.45
C ASN A 96 -22.55 -1.70 8.35
N ASN A 97 -22.05 -0.49 8.58
CA ASN A 97 -21.24 -0.19 9.73
C ASN A 97 -22.19 -0.38 10.92
N THR A 98 -22.39 -1.62 11.33
CA THR A 98 -23.19 -1.97 12.49
C THR A 98 -22.40 -1.45 13.69
N LYS A 99 -22.67 -0.20 14.06
CA LYS A 99 -22.39 0.27 15.41
C LYS A 99 -23.22 -0.61 16.33
N THR A 100 -22.58 -1.58 16.95
CA THR A 100 -23.16 -2.30 18.10
C THR A 100 -23.24 -1.30 19.24
N THR A 101 -24.35 -0.55 19.29
CA THR A 101 -24.69 0.30 20.43
C THR A 101 -25.35 -0.59 21.47
N THR A 102 -24.58 -1.08 22.44
CA THR A 102 -25.13 -1.67 23.66
C THR A 102 -25.94 -0.60 24.38
N ALA A 103 -27.24 -0.86 24.55
CA ALA A 103 -28.15 0.02 25.26
C ALA A 103 -27.78 0.09 26.75
N GLY A 104 -27.61 1.32 27.25
CA GLY A 104 -27.36 1.61 28.65
C GLY A 104 -27.41 3.12 28.92
N THR A 105 -28.63 3.64 29.03
CA THR A 105 -29.07 4.83 29.80
C THR A 105 -28.44 6.22 29.50
N ALA A 106 -29.30 7.12 29.01
CA ALA A 106 -29.12 8.55 28.71
C ALA A 106 -29.07 9.44 29.99
N PRO A 107 -29.18 10.79 29.93
CA PRO A 107 -28.66 11.84 29.01
C PRO A 107 -27.97 13.02 29.77
N GLU A 108 -27.11 13.82 29.12
CA GLU A 108 -27.17 15.30 29.16
C GLU A 108 -26.04 15.98 28.33
N VAL A 109 -26.49 16.73 27.31
CA VAL A 109 -26.07 18.04 26.80
C VAL A 109 -24.66 18.59 27.11
N LEU A 110 -23.97 19.06 26.05
CA LEU A 110 -23.27 20.36 25.85
C LEU A 110 -22.13 20.15 24.83
N LYS A 111 -22.28 20.52 23.54
CA LYS A 111 -22.21 21.86 22.91
C LYS A 111 -20.87 22.05 22.16
N HIS A 112 -20.98 22.75 21.02
CA HIS A 112 -19.95 23.30 20.11
C HIS A 112 -19.46 22.34 19.03
N GLY A 113 -19.45 22.70 17.74
CA GLY A 113 -19.73 23.96 17.06
C GLY A 113 -19.04 23.94 15.69
N ASN A 114 -19.78 24.37 14.66
CA ASN A 114 -19.33 24.92 13.36
C ASN A 114 -18.53 23.99 12.44
N GLU A 115 -19.14 23.54 11.33
CA GLU A 115 -19.11 24.21 10.02
C GLU A 115 -17.71 24.24 9.39
N GLU A 116 -17.49 23.37 8.39
CA GLU A 116 -16.98 23.83 7.10
C GLU A 116 -17.38 22.84 6.00
N GLU A 117 -18.10 23.37 5.02
CA GLU A 117 -18.33 22.78 3.70
C GLU A 117 -17.02 22.35 3.04
N CYS A 118 -17.04 21.21 2.37
CA CYS A 118 -16.46 21.17 1.04
C CYS A 118 -17.49 20.56 0.11
N THR A 119 -18.12 21.45 -0.63
CA THR A 119 -19.15 21.23 -1.64
C THR A 119 -18.63 20.38 -2.79
N ASN A 120 -19.58 19.69 -3.41
CA ASN A 120 -19.46 18.90 -4.62
C ASN A 120 -18.45 19.44 -5.64
N SER A 121 -17.57 18.58 -6.14
CA SER A 121 -17.02 18.77 -7.47
C SER A 121 -17.29 17.55 -8.33
N THR A 122 -18.30 17.71 -9.17
CA THR A 122 -18.47 16.98 -10.42
C THR A 122 -17.35 17.43 -11.36
N LEU A 123 -16.36 16.57 -11.57
CA LEU A 123 -15.31 16.71 -12.59
C LEU A 123 -14.74 15.31 -12.81
N SER A 124 -14.61 14.75 -14.01
CA SER A 124 -15.06 15.03 -15.35
C SER A 124 -14.81 13.69 -16.06
N ASP A 125 -15.71 13.24 -16.92
CA ASP A 125 -15.33 12.27 -17.96
C ASP A 125 -14.22 12.91 -18.78
N ASP A 126 -12.95 12.57 -18.52
CA ASP A 126 -11.85 12.69 -19.47
C ASP A 126 -10.61 11.95 -18.98
N TRP A 127 -10.11 11.08 -19.86
CA TRP A 127 -8.88 10.33 -19.69
C TRP A 127 -7.66 11.27 -19.69
N VAL A 128 -6.90 11.32 -18.59
CA VAL A 128 -5.51 11.83 -18.62
C VAL A 128 -4.59 10.92 -17.83
N VAL A 129 -3.64 10.34 -18.56
CA VAL A 129 -2.40 9.76 -18.05
C VAL A 129 -1.56 10.88 -17.42
N ALA A 130 -1.31 10.85 -16.12
CA ALA A 130 -0.25 11.63 -15.44
C ALA A 130 0.59 10.61 -14.66
N LYS A 131 1.84 10.29 -15.04
CA LYS A 131 3.07 11.08 -14.84
C LYS A 131 3.13 11.73 -13.45
N ASP A 132 4.23 11.40 -12.77
CA ASP A 132 4.78 12.01 -11.57
C ASP A 132 4.03 11.76 -10.26
N MET A 133 4.36 10.64 -9.62
CA MET A 133 4.37 10.55 -8.15
C MET A 133 5.81 10.37 -7.68
N ASN A 134 6.55 11.46 -7.79
CA ASN A 134 7.74 11.69 -6.99
C ASN A 134 7.28 12.47 -5.74
N SER A 135 6.66 11.78 -4.79
CA SER A 135 6.40 12.32 -3.44
C SER A 135 5.98 11.18 -2.50
N CYS A 136 6.97 10.46 -1.99
CA CYS A 136 6.94 9.98 -0.62
C CYS A 136 8.19 10.57 0.02
N ILE A 137 8.04 11.76 0.61
CA ILE A 137 8.85 12.19 1.75
C ILE A 137 8.14 11.63 2.98
#